data_AF-A0A224XPE6-F1
#
_entry.id   AF-A0A224XPE6-F1
#
_cell.length_a   1.000
_cell.length_b   1.000
_cell.length_c   1.000
_cell.angle_alpha   90.00
_cell.angle_beta   90.00
_cell.angle_gamma   90.00
#
_symmetry.space_group_name_H-M   'P 1'
#
loop_
_entity.id
_entity.type
_entity.pdbx_description
1 polymer ?
#
loop_
_entity_poly.entity_id
_entity_poly.type
_entity_poly.pdbx_seq_one_letter_code
_entity_poly.pdbx_strand_id
1 'polypeptide(L)'
;GADIDCEFPPSTLILSNIIWERADLGSSGNLDIMYKTLGETREFSIIGRPKGSTLHFFGHSPLDRGLYRCLATALDPITQHTVTVFQDVPFYPHFRFGVKEFKPCCPPNGIYKDFHHGPLLFK
;
A
#
# COMPACT_ATOMS: atom_id res chain seq x y z
N GLY A 1 -12.12 4.72 -9.71
CA GLY A 1 -11.34 3.78 -8.91
C GLY A 1 -9.85 4.07 -8.97
N ALA A 2 -9.05 3.23 -8.33
CA ALA A 2 -7.59 3.22 -8.42
C ALA A 2 -7.13 1.76 -8.39
N ASP A 3 -5.98 1.47 -9.01
CA ASP A 3 -5.43 0.13 -9.11
C ASP A 3 -4.04 0.08 -8.48
N ILE A 4 -3.76 -1.02 -7.78
CA ILE A 4 -2.41 -1.40 -7.43
C ILE A 4 -2.14 -2.82 -7.91
N ASP A 5 -0.92 -3.02 -8.37
CA ASP A 5 -0.50 -4.25 -9.01
C ASP A 5 0.61 -4.92 -8.21
N CYS A 6 0.55 -6.24 -8.16
CA CYS A 6 1.68 -7.05 -7.77
C CYS A 6 2.07 -8.04 -8.87
N GLU A 7 3.36 -8.33 -8.98
CA GLU A 7 3.90 -9.28 -9.92
C GLU A 7 5.09 -10.01 -9.32
N PHE A 8 4.99 -11.33 -9.27
CA PHE A 8 6.08 -12.19 -8.86
C PHE A 8 6.99 -12.49 -10.06
N PRO A 9 8.31 -12.68 -9.83
CA PRO A 9 9.24 -12.98 -10.89
C PRO A 9 8.80 -14.17 -11.76
N PRO A 10 9.06 -14.15 -13.08
CA PRO A 10 8.76 -15.25 -13.98
C PRO A 10 9.28 -16.63 -13.56
N SER A 11 10.37 -16.67 -12.79
CA SER A 11 11.00 -17.88 -12.28
C SER A 11 10.30 -18.46 -11.06
N THR A 12 9.40 -17.72 -10.42
CA THR A 12 8.69 -18.15 -9.22
C THR A 12 7.48 -18.98 -9.60
N LEU A 13 7.46 -20.25 -9.20
CA LEU A 13 6.31 -21.13 -9.40
C LEU A 13 5.28 -20.89 -8.29
N ILE A 14 4.27 -20.07 -8.58
CA ILE A 14 3.16 -19.79 -7.66
C ILE A 14 2.22 -21.01 -7.63
N LEU A 15 1.95 -21.52 -6.42
CA LEU A 15 1.12 -22.70 -6.19
C LEU A 15 -0.28 -22.37 -5.65
N SER A 16 -0.49 -21.16 -5.14
CA SER A 16 -1.75 -20.73 -4.53
C SER A 16 -2.36 -19.52 -5.24
N ASN A 17 -3.59 -19.19 -4.85
CA ASN A 17 -4.14 -17.85 -5.11
C ASN A 17 -3.29 -16.78 -4.43
N ILE A 18 -3.35 -15.57 -4.98
CA ILE A 18 -2.71 -14.38 -4.40
C ILE A 18 -3.73 -13.70 -3.49
N ILE A 19 -3.31 -13.43 -2.26
CA ILE A 19 -4.11 -12.71 -1.26
C ILE A 19 -3.52 -11.32 -1.05
N TRP A 20 -4.35 -10.37 -0.65
CA TRP A 20 -3.94 -9.00 -0.32
C TRP A 20 -4.23 -8.68 1.14
N GLU A 21 -3.28 -8.05 1.81
CA GLU A 21 -3.43 -7.54 3.18
C GLU A 21 -2.89 -6.11 3.32
N ARG A 22 -3.22 -5.45 4.44
CA ARG A 22 -2.62 -4.17 4.83
C ARG A 22 -1.43 -4.42 5.75
N ALA A 23 -0.23 -4.13 5.27
CA ALA A 23 1.02 -4.34 6.01
C ALA A 23 1.32 -3.25 7.05
N ASP A 24 0.63 -2.10 6.97
CA ASP A 24 0.85 -0.93 7.82
C ASP A 24 -0.02 -0.87 9.09
N LEU A 25 -1.03 -1.74 9.21
CA LEU A 25 -1.95 -1.75 10.35
C LEU A 25 -1.27 -2.10 11.68
N GLY A 26 -0.16 -2.85 11.66
CA GLY A 26 0.62 -3.18 12.85
C GLY A 26 1.71 -2.14 13.20
N SER A 27 2.18 -1.37 12.22
CA SER A 27 3.34 -0.48 12.39
C SER A 27 2.96 0.95 12.73
N SER A 28 1.74 1.40 12.43
CA SER A 28 1.37 2.81 12.52
C SER A 28 0.95 3.28 13.92
N GLY A 29 0.81 2.37 14.90
CA GLY A 29 0.42 2.72 16.29
C GLY A 29 -0.92 3.45 16.42
N ASN A 30 -1.64 3.63 15.32
CA ASN A 30 -2.80 4.50 15.23
C ASN A 30 -4.07 3.65 15.23
N LEU A 31 -4.40 3.11 16.41
CA LEU A 31 -5.61 2.32 16.65
C LEU A 31 -6.87 3.02 16.12
N ASP A 32 -6.90 4.37 16.12
CA ASP A 32 -8.02 5.16 15.60
C ASP A 32 -8.29 4.90 14.11
N ILE A 33 -7.25 4.74 13.29
CA ILE A 33 -7.40 4.36 11.88
C ILE A 33 -7.93 2.92 11.78
N MET A 34 -7.42 2.01 12.62
CA MET A 34 -7.87 0.62 12.64
C MET A 34 -9.37 0.52 12.99
N TYR A 35 -9.81 1.23 14.04
CA TYR A 35 -11.22 1.27 14.46
C TYR A 35 -12.14 1.92 13.42
N LYS A 36 -11.70 2.99 12.76
CA LYS A 36 -12.46 3.63 11.66
C LYS A 36 -12.60 2.70 10.45
N THR A 37 -11.58 1.89 10.18
CA THR A 37 -11.59 0.96 9.03
C THR A 37 -12.47 -0.26 9.30
N LEU A 38 -12.64 -0.70 10.55
CA LEU A 38 -13.51 -1.82 10.92
C LEU A 38 -15.02 -1.54 10.72
N GLY A 39 -15.42 -0.27 10.69
CA GLY A 39 -16.83 0.14 10.54
C GLY A 39 -17.26 0.48 9.10
N GLU A 40 -16.32 0.63 8.17
CA GLU A 40 -16.60 0.97 6.78
C GLU A 40 -16.48 -0.26 5.87
N THR A 41 -17.60 -0.66 5.26
CA THR A 41 -17.57 -1.63 4.16
C THR A 41 -16.92 -0.98 2.95
N ARG A 42 -15.67 -1.36 2.65
CA ARG A 42 -15.00 -0.94 1.42
C ARG A 42 -15.26 -1.91 0.30
N GLU A 43 -15.63 -1.38 -0.85
CA GLU A 43 -15.75 -2.14 -2.08
C GLU A 43 -14.39 -2.20 -2.77
N PHE A 44 -13.82 -3.39 -2.85
CA PHE A 44 -12.63 -3.70 -3.63
C PHE A 44 -12.87 -4.93 -4.48
N SER A 45 -12.12 -5.07 -5.58
CA SER A 45 -12.07 -6.31 -6.35
C SER A 45 -10.64 -6.78 -6.54
N ILE A 46 -10.47 -8.10 -6.52
CA ILE A 46 -9.17 -8.75 -6.73
C ILE A 46 -9.24 -9.44 -8.09
N ILE A 47 -8.35 -9.04 -8.99
CA ILE A 47 -8.26 -9.56 -10.34
C ILE A 47 -6.98 -10.41 -10.43
N GLY A 48 -7.13 -11.68 -10.82
CA GLY A 48 -5.99 -12.59 -11.02
C GLY A 48 -5.27 -12.31 -12.34
N ARG A 49 -3.94 -12.38 -12.31
CA ARG A 49 -3.05 -12.28 -13.49
C ARG A 49 -2.12 -13.50 -13.52
N PRO A 50 -1.56 -13.88 -14.69
CA PRO A 50 -0.75 -15.10 -14.81
C PRO A 50 0.45 -15.22 -13.84
N LYS A 51 0.94 -14.11 -13.29
CA LYS A 51 2.08 -14.05 -12.34
C LYS A 51 1.86 -13.05 -11.21
N GLY A 52 0.61 -12.67 -10.98
CA GLY A 52 0.35 -11.51 -10.16
C GLY A 52 -1.13 -11.28 -9.95
N SER A 53 -1.46 -10.15 -9.36
CA SER A 53 -2.83 -9.75 -9.11
C SER A 53 -2.92 -8.23 -9.15
N THR A 54 -4.11 -7.75 -9.47
CA THR A 54 -4.48 -6.34 -9.35
C THR A 54 -5.52 -6.22 -8.25
N LEU A 55 -5.31 -5.30 -7.32
CA LEU A 55 -6.31 -4.86 -6.35
C LEU A 55 -6.92 -3.55 -6.85
N HIS A 56 -8.21 -3.60 -7.19
CA HIS A 56 -8.98 -2.46 -7.66
C HIS A 56 -9.81 -1.87 -6.52
N PHE A 57 -9.67 -0.57 -6.31
CA PHE A 57 -10.48 0.23 -5.38
C PHE A 57 -11.58 0.94 -6.17
N PHE A 58 -12.85 0.63 -5.95
CA PHE A 58 -13.96 1.29 -6.69
C PHE A 58 -14.05 2.78 -6.33
N GLY A 59 -14.02 3.11 -5.04
CA GLY A 59 -13.88 4.45 -4.49
C GLY A 59 -12.76 4.48 -3.46
N HIS A 60 -11.65 5.16 -3.76
CA HIS A 60 -10.53 5.29 -2.83
C HIS A 60 -10.68 6.58 -2.01
N SER A 61 -10.30 6.51 -0.74
CA SER A 61 -10.40 7.55 0.26
C SER A 61 -9.04 7.80 0.93
N PRO A 62 -8.85 8.91 1.66
CA PRO A 62 -7.63 9.13 2.44
C PRO A 62 -7.26 7.98 3.39
N LEU A 63 -8.24 7.21 3.84
CA LEU A 63 -8.04 6.05 4.72
C LEU A 63 -7.55 4.79 3.97
N ASP A 64 -7.65 4.77 2.63
CA ASP A 64 -7.06 3.72 1.81
C ASP A 64 -5.55 3.90 1.66
N ARG A 65 -5.00 5.08 1.99
CA ARG A 65 -3.55 5.27 1.96
C ARG A 65 -2.87 4.29 2.89
N GLY A 66 -1.80 3.67 2.40
CA GLY A 66 -1.06 2.70 3.18
C GLY A 66 -0.15 1.80 2.38
N LEU A 67 0.43 0.85 3.09
CA LEU A 67 1.23 -0.22 2.52
C LEU A 67 0.37 -1.47 2.37
N TYR A 68 0.24 -1.96 1.15
CA TYR A 68 -0.47 -3.20 0.84
C TYR A 68 0.55 -4.28 0.57
N ARG A 69 0.25 -5.51 1.00
CA ARG A 69 1.10 -6.67 0.75
C ARG A 69 0.30 -7.71 0.00
N CYS A 70 0.81 -8.13 -1.15
CA CYS A 70 0.33 -9.34 -1.78
C CYS A 70 1.15 -10.53 -1.26
N LEU A 71 0.51 -11.68 -1.05
CA LEU A 71 1.14 -12.90 -0.58
C LEU A 71 0.69 -14.08 -1.44
N ALA A 72 1.60 -15.02 -1.63
CA ALA A 72 1.30 -16.31 -2.23
C ALA A 72 2.23 -17.39 -1.69
N THR A 73 1.81 -18.64 -1.82
CA THR A 73 2.68 -19.80 -1.65
C THR A 73 3.35 -20.11 -2.97
N ALA A 74 4.67 -20.24 -2.96
CA ALA A 74 5.48 -20.62 -4.11
C ALA A 74 6.32 -21.87 -3.81
N LEU A 75 6.81 -22.52 -4.86
CA LEU A 75 7.84 -23.54 -4.76
C LEU A 75 9.22 -22.91 -4.92
N ASP A 76 10.11 -23.11 -3.95
CA ASP A 76 11.52 -22.77 -4.12
C ASP A 76 12.17 -23.77 -5.11
N PRO A 77 12.72 -23.31 -6.25
CA PRO A 77 13.29 -24.21 -7.24
C PRO A 77 14.55 -24.94 -6.75
N ILE A 78 15.29 -24.37 -5.79
CA ILE A 78 16.53 -24.94 -5.27
C ILE A 78 16.23 -26.00 -4.22
N THR A 79 15.41 -25.65 -3.23
CA THR A 79 15.15 -26.52 -2.07
C THR A 79 13.94 -27.44 -2.28
N GLN A 80 13.12 -27.19 -3.30
CA GLN A 80 11.85 -27.90 -3.56
C GLN A 80 10.86 -27.82 -2.38
N HIS A 81 11.06 -26.86 -1.47
CA HIS A 81 10.14 -26.59 -0.38
C HIS A 81 9.15 -25.49 -0.75
N THR A 82 7.96 -25.57 -0.17
CA THR A 82 6.98 -24.49 -0.26
C THR A 82 7.42 -23.33 0.60
N VAL A 83 7.45 -22.15 0.02
CA VAL A 83 7.82 -20.89 0.69
C VAL A 83 6.71 -19.87 0.51
N THR A 84 6.57 -18.96 1.47
CA THR A 84 5.69 -17.80 1.31
C THR A 84 6.48 -16.68 0.63
N VAL A 85 5.99 -16.21 -0.50
CA VAL A 85 6.52 -15.04 -1.21
C VAL A 85 5.56 -13.87 -1.05
N PHE A 86 6.11 -12.66 -1.00
CA PHE A 86 5.31 -11.45 -0.89
C PHE A 86 5.93 -10.28 -1.63
N GLN A 87 5.09 -9.31 -1.98
CA GLN A 87 5.52 -8.02 -2.49
C GLN A 87 4.74 -6.91 -1.76
N ASP A 88 5.48 -5.94 -1.25
CA ASP A 88 4.92 -4.73 -0.66
C ASP A 88 4.70 -3.67 -1.74
N VAL A 89 3.48 -3.15 -1.80
CA VAL A 89 3.02 -2.19 -2.81
C VAL A 89 2.49 -0.95 -2.09
N PRO A 90 3.19 0.20 -2.17
CA PRO A 90 2.73 1.43 -1.53
C PRO A 90 1.57 2.04 -2.32
N PHE A 91 0.53 2.46 -1.61
CA PHE A 91 -0.62 3.17 -2.18
C PHE A 91 -0.80 4.53 -1.53
N TYR A 92 -0.34 5.58 -2.21
CA TYR A 92 -0.43 6.97 -1.75
C TYR A 92 -0.99 7.89 -2.84
N PRO A 93 -2.26 7.71 -3.24
CA PRO A 93 -2.87 8.55 -4.27
C PRO A 93 -2.89 10.03 -3.85
N HIS A 94 -2.64 10.91 -4.83
CA HIS A 94 -2.83 12.34 -4.67
C HIS A 94 -4.32 12.67 -4.72
N PHE A 95 -4.95 12.81 -3.56
CA PHE A 95 -6.28 13.42 -3.48
C PHE A 95 -6.13 14.90 -3.82
N ARG A 96 -6.60 15.31 -5.00
CA ARG A 96 -6.81 16.73 -5.29
C ARG A 96 -7.96 17.20 -4.42
N PHE A 97 -7.67 17.56 -3.18
CA PHE A 97 -8.55 18.47 -2.45
C PHE A 97 -8.59 19.74 -3.30
N GLY A 98 -9.77 20.12 -3.79
CA GLY A 98 -9.97 21.44 -4.35
C GLY A 98 -9.55 22.44 -3.29
N VAL A 99 -8.34 22.97 -3.43
CA VAL A 99 -7.80 23.97 -2.52
C VAL A 99 -8.65 25.21 -2.79
N LYS A 100 -9.74 25.38 -2.04
CA LYS A 100 -10.11 26.75 -1.66
C LYS A 100 -8.87 27.25 -0.96
N GLU A 101 -8.20 28.23 -1.57
CA GLU A 101 -7.07 28.94 -0.99
C GLU A 101 -7.37 29.18 0.50
N PHE A 102 -6.71 28.40 1.36
CA PHE A 102 -6.70 28.70 2.77
C PHE A 102 -5.91 29.99 2.87
N LYS A 103 -6.61 31.13 2.99
CA LYS A 103 -6.00 32.38 3.44
C LYS A 103 -5.34 32.08 4.79
N PRO A 104 -4.00 32.10 4.90
CA PRO A 104 -3.37 31.88 6.18
C PRO A 104 -3.72 33.08 7.08
N CYS A 105 -4.34 32.80 8.22
CA CYS A 105 -4.72 33.82 9.21
C CYS A 105 -3.53 34.38 10.00
N CYS A 106 -2.29 34.00 9.66
CA CYS A 106 -1.10 34.41 10.41
C CYS A 106 0.03 34.88 9.48
N PRO A 107 0.78 35.93 9.86
CA PRO A 107 1.79 36.56 9.01
C PRO A 107 3.04 35.68 8.84
N PRO A 108 3.81 35.89 7.75
CA PRO A 108 4.85 34.98 7.30
C PRO A 108 6.19 35.30 7.97
N ASN A 109 6.36 34.98 9.25
CA ASN A 109 7.68 35.08 9.92
C ASN A 109 7.91 33.95 10.95
N GLY A 110 7.54 32.72 10.59
CA GLY A 110 7.89 31.53 11.34
C GLY A 110 8.66 30.56 10.45
N ILE A 111 9.96 30.45 10.68
CA ILE A 111 10.87 29.50 10.02
C ILE A 111 10.36 28.08 10.31
N TYR A 112 9.75 27.43 9.32
CA TYR A 112 9.49 25.99 9.38
C TYR A 112 10.81 25.26 9.09
N LYS A 113 11.31 24.51 10.08
CA LYS A 113 12.36 23.52 9.85
C LYS A 113 11.70 22.32 9.17
N ASP A 114 11.89 22.23 7.86
CA ASP A 114 11.55 21.03 7.11
C ASP A 114 12.37 19.84 7.64
N PHE A 115 11.69 18.74 7.94
CA PHE A 115 12.33 17.45 8.13
C PHE A 115 12.91 17.01 6.79
N HIS A 116 14.19 17.30 6.59
CA HIS A 116 15.02 16.67 5.57
C HIS A 116 15.03 15.15 5.80
N HIS A 117 14.28 14.40 4.99
CA HIS A 117 14.65 13.03 4.69
C HIS A 117 15.72 13.08 3.58
N GLY A 118 16.97 13.03 4.00
CA GLY A 118 18.12 12.94 3.10
C GLY A 118 18.15 11.61 2.33
N PRO A 119 18.88 11.55 1.20
CA PRO A 119 19.05 10.32 0.45
C PRO A 119 19.99 9.37 1.20
N LEU A 120 19.54 8.12 1.44
CA LEU A 120 20.42 7.03 1.86
C LEU A 120 21.31 6.64 0.67
N LEU A 121 22.54 7.14 0.68
CA LEU A 121 23.64 6.62 -0.12
C LEU A 121 24.18 5.36 0.58
N PHE A 122 24.10 4.22 -0.12
CA PHE A 122 24.78 2.98 0.26
C PHE A 122 26.31 3.16 0.16
N LYS A 123 27.02 2.69 1.19
CA LYS A 123 28.41 2.19 1.11
C LYS A 123 28.47 0.87 1.84
#